data_AF-A0A355UGC9-F1
#
_entry.id   AF-A0A355UGC9-F1
#
_cell.length_a   1.000
_cell.length_b   1.000
_cell.length_c   1.000
_cell.angle_alpha   90.00
_cell.angle_beta   90.00
_cell.angle_gamma   90.00
#
_symmetry.space_group_name_H-M   'P 1'
#
loop_
_entity.id
_entity.type
_entity.pdbx_description
1 polymer ?
#
loop_
_entity_poly.entity_id
_entity_poly.type
_entity_poly.pdbx_seq_one_letter_code
_entity_poly.pdbx_strand_id
1 'polypeptide(L)'
;MFTNNDTLSLFGKDTVLETWLVKDGYGFGAKVVEIKLKDYTAYSCGKHLYFIEAGINENDMVALLDKYQQEPSFSPENIVVFGYSFNFSQTEMLRKNLFVLRDSKSLKANFDIRY
;
A
#
# COMPACT_ATOMS: atom_id res chain seq x y z
N MET A 1 -15.31 13.38 25.00
CA MET A 1 -15.02 13.81 23.61
C MET A 1 -13.55 13.54 23.35
N PHE A 2 -13.23 12.52 22.55
CA PHE A 2 -11.88 12.31 22.03
C PHE A 2 -11.93 12.67 20.56
N THR A 3 -11.33 13.80 20.18
CA THR A 3 -11.12 14.14 18.78
C THR A 3 -9.94 13.32 18.28
N ASN A 4 -10.20 12.10 17.82
CA ASN A 4 -9.26 11.38 16.98
C ASN A 4 -9.22 12.11 15.64
N ASN A 5 -8.32 13.08 15.53
CA ASN A 5 -7.95 13.72 14.28
C ASN A 5 -7.24 12.67 13.41
N ASP A 6 -8.03 11.82 12.78
CA ASP A 6 -7.54 10.85 11.81
C ASP A 6 -7.21 11.64 10.54
N THR A 7 -5.93 11.72 10.16
CA THR A 7 -5.48 12.52 9.01
C THR A 7 -6.21 12.12 7.73
N LEU A 8 -6.65 10.85 7.59
CA LEU A 8 -7.52 10.42 6.50
C LEU A 8 -8.90 11.09 6.56
N SER A 9 -9.47 11.25 7.76
CA SER A 9 -10.76 11.92 7.95
C SER A 9 -10.69 13.43 7.66
N LEU A 10 -9.51 14.03 7.82
CA LEU A 10 -9.28 15.46 7.63
C LEU A 10 -9.02 15.84 6.17
N PHE A 11 -8.21 15.04 5.47
CA PHE A 11 -7.77 15.36 4.11
C PHE A 11 -8.39 14.45 3.03
N GLY A 12 -8.91 13.29 3.42
CA GLY A 12 -9.40 12.28 2.49
C GLY A 12 -8.27 11.49 1.82
N LYS A 13 -8.62 10.29 1.35
CA LYS A 13 -7.72 9.38 0.65
C LYS A 13 -7.07 10.01 -0.58
N ASP A 14 -7.86 10.70 -1.39
CA ASP A 14 -7.39 11.26 -2.67
C ASP A 14 -6.29 12.31 -2.46
N THR A 15 -6.43 13.18 -1.45
CA THR A 15 -5.41 14.18 -1.10
C THR A 15 -4.10 13.53 -0.65
N VAL A 16 -4.17 12.49 0.19
CA VAL A 16 -2.98 11.75 0.65
C VAL A 16 -2.28 11.11 -0.55
N LEU A 17 -3.06 10.44 -1.42
CA LEU A 17 -2.54 9.77 -2.61
C LEU A 17 -1.89 10.78 -3.57
N GLU A 18 -2.56 11.88 -3.92
CA GLU A 18 -2.01 12.92 -4.81
C GLU A 18 -0.70 13.50 -4.26
N THR A 19 -0.66 13.81 -2.97
CA THR A 19 0.54 14.33 -2.31
C THR A 19 1.72 13.37 -2.46
N TRP A 20 1.47 12.07 -2.28
CA TRP A 20 2.52 11.06 -2.40
C TRP A 20 2.94 10.79 -3.84
N LEU A 21 2.00 10.81 -4.79
CA LEU A 21 2.33 10.69 -6.21
C LEU A 21 3.27 11.82 -6.66
N VAL A 22 3.02 13.04 -6.21
CA VAL A 22 3.91 14.19 -6.48
C VAL A 22 5.27 13.98 -5.80
N LYS A 23 5.29 13.58 -4.52
CA LYS A 23 6.52 13.34 -3.75
C LYS A 23 7.39 12.23 -4.35
N ASP A 24 6.76 11.19 -4.89
CA ASP A 24 7.43 10.04 -5.52
C ASP A 24 7.80 10.29 -7.00
N GLY A 25 7.56 11.51 -7.51
CA GLY A 25 8.05 11.97 -8.81
C GLY A 25 7.12 11.70 -9.99
N TYR A 26 5.88 11.25 -9.76
CA TYR A 26 4.90 11.03 -10.83
C TYR A 26 4.19 12.31 -11.29
N GLY A 27 4.22 13.35 -10.45
CA GLY A 27 3.60 14.64 -10.74
C GLY A 27 2.07 14.63 -10.64
N PHE A 28 1.45 15.75 -11.05
CA PHE A 28 0.01 15.91 -11.02
C PHE A 28 -0.67 15.12 -12.15
N GLY A 29 -1.80 14.49 -11.86
CA GLY A 29 -2.58 13.73 -12.84
C GLY A 29 -1.97 12.38 -13.24
N ALA A 30 -1.05 11.84 -12.41
CA ALA A 30 -0.52 10.50 -12.60
C ALA A 30 -1.65 9.46 -12.67
N LYS A 31 -1.55 8.52 -13.61
CA LYS A 31 -2.55 7.46 -13.78
C LYS A 31 -2.36 6.39 -12.72
N VAL A 32 -3.19 6.44 -11.70
CA VAL A 32 -3.28 5.41 -10.67
C VAL A 32 -4.15 4.25 -11.18
N VAL A 33 -3.68 3.03 -10.97
CA VAL A 33 -4.45 1.81 -11.19
C VAL A 33 -4.88 1.25 -9.84
N GLU A 34 -6.18 1.08 -9.64
CA GLU A 34 -6.69 0.39 -8.47
C GLU A 34 -6.42 -1.12 -8.58
N ILE A 35 -5.84 -1.67 -7.52
CA ILE A 35 -5.55 -3.08 -7.37
C ILE A 35 -6.52 -3.62 -6.33
N LYS A 36 -7.62 -4.19 -6.82
CA LYS A 36 -8.57 -4.86 -5.95
C LYS A 36 -7.95 -6.17 -5.46
N LEU A 37 -7.86 -6.30 -4.14
CA LEU A 37 -7.53 -7.55 -3.47
C LEU A 37 -8.86 -8.29 -3.21
N LYS A 38 -9.13 -8.74 -1.99
CA LYS A 38 -10.44 -9.32 -1.67
C LYS A 38 -11.42 -8.22 -1.29
N ASP A 39 -11.24 -7.68 -0.09
CA ASP A 39 -12.08 -6.62 0.46
C ASP A 39 -11.36 -5.27 0.35
N TYR A 40 -10.02 -5.29 0.41
CA TYR A 40 -9.16 -4.12 0.34
C TYR A 40 -8.85 -3.67 -1.11
N THR A 41 -8.58 -2.37 -1.28
CA THR A 41 -8.09 -1.78 -2.53
C THR A 41 -6.74 -1.11 -2.27
N ALA A 42 -5.71 -1.56 -2.98
CA ALA A 42 -4.42 -0.88 -3.04
C ALA A 42 -4.32 -0.04 -4.32
N TYR A 43 -3.39 0.91 -4.36
CA TYR A 43 -3.26 1.87 -5.46
C TYR A 43 -1.87 1.75 -6.10
N SER A 44 -1.79 1.43 -7.39
CA SER A 44 -0.51 1.27 -8.08
C SER A 44 -0.24 2.46 -9.01
N CYS A 45 1.00 2.96 -8.96
CA CYS A 45 1.50 3.93 -9.94
C CYS A 45 2.98 3.67 -10.19
N GLY A 46 3.32 3.33 -11.44
CA GLY A 46 4.68 3.01 -11.86
C GLY A 46 5.30 1.90 -11.00
N LYS A 47 6.22 2.28 -10.11
CA LYS A 47 6.99 1.39 -9.25
C LYS A 47 6.46 1.34 -7.81
N HIS A 48 5.40 2.07 -7.50
CA HIS A 48 4.84 2.17 -6.16
C HIS A 48 3.50 1.43 -6.06
N LEU A 49 3.28 0.82 -4.90
CA LEU A 49 1.99 0.30 -4.46
C LEU A 49 1.65 0.93 -3.10
N TYR A 50 0.56 1.68 -3.06
CA TYR A 50 0.11 2.45 -1.91
C TYR A 50 -1.04 1.75 -1.19
N PHE A 51 -0.94 1.71 0.13
CA PHE A 51 -1.93 1.19 1.06
C PHE A 51 -2.38 2.35 1.95
N ILE A 52 -3.55 2.92 1.64
CA ILE A 52 -4.01 4.18 2.25
C ILE A 52 -5.20 3.95 3.16
N GLU A 53 -6.20 3.18 2.72
CA GLU A 53 -7.41 2.96 3.50
C GLU A 53 -7.16 1.97 4.64
N ALA A 54 -8.05 1.97 5.63
CA ALA A 54 -8.01 1.02 6.74
C ALA A 54 -8.66 -0.31 6.38
N GLY A 55 -8.49 -1.32 7.23
CA GLY A 55 -9.28 -2.56 7.17
C GLY A 55 -8.66 -3.69 6.35
N ILE A 56 -7.37 -3.61 5.99
CA ILE A 56 -6.68 -4.77 5.44
C ILE A 56 -6.81 -5.98 6.38
N ASN A 57 -7.01 -7.16 5.82
CA ASN A 57 -7.04 -8.41 6.58
C ASN A 57 -6.16 -9.50 5.95
N GLU A 58 -6.12 -10.66 6.60
CA GLU A 58 -5.29 -11.79 6.16
C GLU A 58 -5.67 -12.30 4.76
N ASN A 59 -6.95 -12.29 4.41
CA ASN A 59 -7.38 -12.71 3.08
C ASN A 59 -6.90 -11.75 1.99
N ASP A 60 -6.85 -10.45 2.27
CA ASP A 60 -6.28 -9.47 1.35
C ASP A 60 -4.78 -9.70 1.15
N MET A 61 -4.08 -10.09 2.23
CA MET A 61 -2.67 -10.46 2.13
C MET A 61 -2.46 -11.72 1.29
N VAL A 62 -3.28 -12.76 1.45
CA VAL A 62 -3.22 -13.94 0.58
C VAL A 62 -3.44 -13.54 -0.88
N ALA A 63 -4.48 -12.74 -1.16
CA ALA A 63 -4.75 -12.25 -2.52
C ALA A 63 -3.58 -11.43 -3.09
N LEU A 64 -2.90 -10.63 -2.26
CA LEU A 64 -1.72 -9.88 -2.67
C LEU A 64 -0.55 -10.80 -3.04
N LEU A 65 -0.27 -11.81 -2.20
CA LEU A 65 0.79 -12.80 -2.46
C LEU A 65 0.50 -13.61 -3.72
N ASP A 66 -0.75 -14.06 -3.91
CA ASP A 66 -1.19 -14.76 -5.11
C ASP A 66 -0.98 -13.90 -6.37
N LYS A 67 -1.29 -12.60 -6.29
CA LYS A 67 -1.07 -11.66 -7.39
C LYS A 67 0.41 -11.56 -7.78
N TYR A 68 1.32 -11.48 -6.81
CA TYR A 68 2.77 -11.50 -7.08
C TYR A 68 3.23 -12.80 -7.76
N GLN A 69 2.61 -13.93 -7.43
CA GLN A 69 2.97 -15.23 -8.01
C GLN A 69 2.40 -15.42 -9.42
N GLN A 70 1.16 -14.98 -9.65
CA GLN A 70 0.42 -15.24 -10.89
C GLN A 70 0.71 -14.19 -11.97
N GLU A 71 1.07 -12.97 -11.59
CA GLU A 71 1.30 -11.86 -12.52
C GLU A 71 2.74 -11.36 -12.42
N PRO A 72 3.68 -11.89 -13.23
CA PRO A 72 5.09 -11.45 -13.21
C PRO A 72 5.30 -9.96 -13.50
N SER A 73 4.35 -9.32 -14.19
CA SER A 73 4.34 -7.87 -14.43
C SER A 73 3.94 -7.05 -13.20
N PHE A 74 3.30 -7.67 -12.21
CA PHE A 74 2.96 -7.04 -10.94
C PHE A 74 4.18 -7.08 -10.01
N SER A 75 5.11 -6.14 -10.23
CA SER A 75 6.38 -6.09 -9.53
C SER A 75 6.71 -4.69 -8.99
N PRO A 76 5.88 -4.10 -8.11
CA PRO A 76 6.21 -2.83 -7.47
C PRO A 76 7.56 -2.91 -6.72
N GLU A 77 8.35 -1.84 -6.84
CA GLU A 77 9.63 -1.68 -6.16
C GLU A 77 9.50 -0.92 -4.84
N ASN A 78 8.35 -0.31 -4.56
CA ASN A 78 8.13 0.44 -3.31
C ASN A 78 6.72 0.18 -2.80
N ILE A 79 6.62 -0.31 -1.56
CA ILE A 79 5.38 -0.48 -0.84
C ILE A 79 5.27 0.65 0.17
N VAL A 80 4.22 1.46 0.04
CA VAL A 80 4.00 2.65 0.86
C VAL A 80 2.73 2.47 1.65
N VAL A 81 2.82 2.59 2.98
CA VAL A 81 1.69 2.38 3.89
C VAL A 81 1.38 3.66 4.65
N PHE A 82 0.10 4.03 4.70
CA PHE A 82 -0.37 5.13 5.52
C PHE A 82 -0.54 4.70 6.97
N GLY A 83 0.44 5.06 7.80
CA GLY A 83 0.55 4.56 9.17
C GLY A 83 -0.68 4.83 10.04
N TYR A 84 -1.43 5.90 9.77
CA TYR A 84 -2.65 6.22 10.53
C TYR A 84 -3.80 5.23 10.27
N SER A 85 -3.85 4.58 9.11
CA SER A 85 -4.93 3.65 8.75
C SER A 85 -4.66 2.20 9.16
N PHE A 86 -3.48 1.91 9.71
CA PHE A 86 -3.05 0.56 10.02
C PHE A 86 -2.66 0.45 11.49
N ASN A 87 -3.15 -0.58 12.17
CA ASN A 87 -2.64 -0.91 13.49
C ASN A 87 -1.29 -1.64 13.38
N PHE A 88 -0.61 -1.83 14.53
CA PHE A 88 0.68 -2.52 14.58
C PHE A 88 0.61 -3.93 13.98
N SER A 89 -0.43 -4.71 14.28
CA SER A 89 -0.56 -6.08 13.78
C SER A 89 -0.72 -6.13 12.26
N GLN A 90 -1.52 -5.23 11.68
CA GLN A 90 -1.69 -5.13 10.23
C GLN A 90 -0.41 -4.68 9.53
N THR A 91 0.30 -3.72 10.12
CA THR A 91 1.59 -3.23 9.60
C THR A 91 2.64 -4.34 9.62
N GLU A 92 2.73 -5.10 10.72
CA GLU A 92 3.64 -6.24 10.83
C GLU A 92 3.27 -7.38 9.89
N MET A 93 1.98 -7.64 9.69
CA MET A 93 1.50 -8.63 8.71
C MET A 93 1.98 -8.27 7.30
N LEU A 94 1.79 -7.02 6.87
CA LEU A 94 2.31 -6.53 5.58
C LEU A 94 3.83 -6.70 5.51
N ARG A 95 4.55 -6.19 6.50
CA ARG A 95 6.02 -6.19 6.52
C ARG A 95 6.60 -7.61 6.42
N LYS A 96 6.10 -8.55 7.23
CA LYS A 96 6.62 -9.93 7.28
C LYS A 96 6.35 -10.70 5.99
N ASN A 97 5.11 -10.69 5.51
CA ASN A 97 4.73 -11.45 4.33
C ASN A 97 5.42 -10.90 3.06
N LEU A 98 5.58 -9.58 2.96
CA LEU A 98 6.32 -8.97 1.85
C LEU A 98 7.83 -9.20 1.97
N PHE A 99 8.38 -9.34 3.18
CA PHE A 99 9.79 -9.70 3.38
C PHE A 99 10.09 -11.14 2.95
N VAL A 100 9.17 -12.09 3.22
CA VAL A 100 9.30 -13.48 2.77
C VAL A 100 9.40 -13.57 1.24
N LEU A 101 8.68 -12.73 0.49
CA LEU A 101 8.82 -12.63 -0.96
C LEU A 101 10.19 -12.10 -1.42
N ARG A 102 10.91 -11.35 -0.58
CA ARG A 102 12.25 -10.83 -0.90
C ARG A 102 13.32 -11.91 -0.80
N ASP A 103 13.24 -12.73 0.23
CA ASP A 103 14.23 -13.79 0.52
C ASP A 103 14.21 -14.88 -0.57
N SER A 104 13.02 -15.18 -1.12
CA SER A 104 12.83 -16.18 -2.18
C SER A 104 13.30 -15.78 -3.60
N LYS A 105 14.21 -14.79 -3.72
CA LYS A 105 14.80 -14.25 -4.96
C LYS A 105 13.89 -13.43 -5.88
N SER A 106 12.63 -13.17 -5.53
CA SER A 106 11.63 -12.62 -6.47
C SER A 106 11.24 -11.15 -6.22
N LEU A 107 11.48 -10.60 -5.02
CA LEU A 107 11.08 -9.22 -4.69
C LEU A 107 12.24 -8.38 -4.16
N LYS A 108 12.44 -7.17 -4.69
CA LYS A 108 13.34 -6.13 -4.14
C LYS A 108 12.56 -4.86 -3.77
N ALA A 109 11.30 -5.01 -3.36
CA ALA A 109 10.52 -3.83 -3.01
C ALA A 109 11.11 -3.16 -1.77
N ASN A 110 11.02 -1.84 -1.62
CA ASN A 110 11.23 -1.12 -0.36
C ASN A 110 9.91 -1.09 0.43
N PHE A 111 9.97 -0.93 1.75
CA PHE A 111 8.78 -0.79 2.58
C PHE A 111 8.88 0.50 3.37
N ASP A 112 7.97 1.43 3.11
CA ASP A 112 7.97 2.78 3.65
C ASP A 112 6.64 3.06 4.37
N ILE A 113 6.72 3.55 5.60
CA ILE A 113 5.54 3.95 6.39
C ILE A 113 5.54 5.46 6.46
N ARG A 114 4.45 6.07 6.00
CA ARG A 114 4.28 7.52 5.94
C ARG A 114 3.09 7.96 6.79
N TYR A 115 3.19 9.17 7.32
CA TYR A 115 2.19 9.85 8.15
C TYR A 115 1.84 11.18 7.49
#